data_AF-A0A3C1DVM0-F1
#
_entry.id   AF-A0A3C1DVM0-F1
#
_cell.length_a   1.000
_cell.length_b   1.000
_cell.length_c   1.000
_cell.angle_alpha   90.00
_cell.angle_beta   90.00
_cell.angle_gamma   90.00
#
_symmetry.space_group_name_H-M   'P 1'
#
loop_
_entity.id
_entity.type
_entity.pdbx_description
1 polymer ?
#
loop_
_entity_poly.entity_id
_entity_poly.type
_entity_poly.pdbx_seq_one_letter_code
_entity_poly.pdbx_strand_id
1 'polypeptide(L)' 'LETDGWGLLETDADGRTSVAGVYAAGDSTAPGPQQLIVAAGAGARVAATINRDLIGIPRH' A
#
# COMPACT_ATOMS: atom_id res chain seq x y z
N LEU A 1 5.39 -11.97 0.08
CA LEU A 1 4.58 -10.95 -0.59
C LEU A 1 3.68 -11.68 -1.56
N GLU A 2 2.38 -11.50 -1.41
CA GLU A 2 1.37 -12.06 -2.29
C GLU A 2 1.15 -11.11 -3.47
N THR A 3 0.83 -11.70 -4.63
CA THR A 3 0.57 -10.98 -5.86
C THR A 3 -0.66 -11.56 -6.55
N ASP A 4 -1.38 -10.72 -7.27
CA ASP A 4 -2.50 -11.15 -8.10
C ASP A 4 -2.02 -11.94 -9.35
N GLY A 5 -2.98 -12.35 -10.20
CA GLY A 5 -2.69 -13.08 -11.44
C GLY A 5 -1.87 -12.28 -12.48
N TRP A 6 -1.68 -10.98 -12.27
CA TRP A 6 -0.87 -10.10 -13.12
C TRP A 6 0.50 -9.79 -12.51
N GLY A 7 0.78 -10.30 -11.30
CA GLY A 7 2.04 -10.06 -10.59
C GLY A 7 2.09 -8.73 -9.84
N LEU A 8 0.95 -8.05 -9.66
CA LEU A 8 0.85 -6.84 -8.85
C LEU A 8 0.72 -7.21 -7.37
N LEU A 9 1.36 -6.44 -6.48
CA LEU A 9 1.28 -6.66 -5.05
C LEU A 9 -0.15 -6.48 -4.55
N GLU A 10 -0.64 -7.47 -3.81
CA GLU A 10 -1.90 -7.38 -3.11
C GLU A 10 -1.72 -6.58 -1.82
N THR A 11 -2.58 -5.57 -1.63
CA THR A 11 -2.59 -4.73 -0.44
C THR A 11 -4.00 -4.51 0.09
N ASP A 12 -4.12 -4.20 1.37
CA ASP A 12 -5.34 -3.59 1.91
C ASP A 12 -5.54 -2.15 1.38
N ALA A 13 -6.63 -1.49 1.79
CA ALA A 13 -6.97 -0.13 1.38
C ALA A 13 -5.98 0.95 1.88
N ASP A 14 -5.09 0.59 2.81
CA ASP A 14 -4.09 1.45 3.43
C ASP A 14 -2.66 1.14 2.94
N GLY A 15 -2.50 0.18 2.03
CA GLY A 15 -1.23 -0.22 1.41
C GLY A 15 -0.43 -1.28 2.16
N ARG A 16 -1.02 -1.96 3.16
CA ARG A 16 -0.35 -3.06 3.88
C ARG A 16 -0.37 -4.33 3.03
N THR A 17 0.77 -5.03 2.99
CA THR A 17 0.87 -6.32 2.32
C THR A 17 0.53 -7.47 3.27
N SER A 18 0.51 -8.71 2.73
CA SER A 18 0.54 -9.97 3.50
C SER A 18 1.62 -10.06 4.60
N VAL A 19 2.70 -9.27 4.52
CA VAL A 19 3.80 -9.29 5.49
C VAL A 19 3.73 -8.04 6.38
N ALA A 20 3.61 -8.24 7.68
CA ALA A 20 3.58 -7.15 8.66
C ALA A 20 4.83 -6.26 8.56
N GLY A 21 4.61 -4.93 8.52
CA GLY A 21 5.68 -3.96 8.37
C GLY A 21 6.17 -3.76 6.92
N VAL A 22 5.59 -4.47 5.93
CA VAL A 22 5.88 -4.26 4.51
C VAL A 22 4.66 -3.68 3.81
N TYR A 23 4.89 -2.61 3.04
CA TYR A 23 3.86 -1.80 2.40
C TYR A 23 4.17 -1.61 0.92
N ALA A 24 3.14 -1.34 0.12
CA ALA A 24 3.28 -1.05 -1.30
C ALA A 24 2.26 0.02 -1.74
N ALA A 25 2.58 0.75 -2.81
CA ALA A 25 1.74 1.80 -3.37
C ALA A 25 2.01 1.99 -4.86
N GLY A 26 1.07 2.65 -5.55
CA GLY A 26 1.21 3.05 -6.95
C GLY A 26 1.23 1.86 -7.91
N ASP A 27 2.01 1.97 -8.97
CA ASP A 27 2.00 1.04 -10.11
C ASP A 27 2.38 -0.41 -9.77
N SER A 28 3.00 -0.64 -8.60
CA SER A 28 3.33 -1.99 -8.11
C SER A 28 2.14 -2.70 -7.46
N THR A 29 1.00 -2.03 -7.29
CA THR A 29 -0.22 -2.55 -6.65
C THR A 29 -1.39 -2.56 -7.63
N ALA A 30 -2.40 -3.41 -7.39
CA ALA A 30 -3.64 -3.39 -8.17
C ALA A 30 -4.29 -1.99 -8.13
N PRO A 31 -4.82 -1.47 -9.25
CA PRO A 31 -5.06 -2.12 -10.54
C PRO A 31 -3.90 -2.02 -11.57
N GLY A 32 -2.67 -1.69 -11.14
CA GLY A 32 -1.51 -1.54 -12.02
C GLY A 32 -1.22 -0.08 -12.37
N PRO A 33 -0.67 0.23 -13.57
CA PRO A 33 -0.21 1.58 -13.91
C PRO A 33 -1.27 2.66 -13.66
N GLN A 34 -0.91 3.65 -12.85
CA GLN A 34 -1.79 4.76 -12.49
C GLN A 34 -1.26 6.07 -13.06
N GLN A 35 -2.14 7.06 -13.19
CA GLN A 35 -1.69 8.41 -13.50
C GLN A 35 -0.77 8.91 -12.38
N LEU A 36 0.26 9.70 -12.71
CA LEU A 36 1.27 10.19 -11.76
C LEU A 36 0.66 10.78 -10.48
N ILE A 37 -0.42 11.57 -10.62
CA ILE A 37 -1.08 12.19 -9.47
C ILE A 37 -1.79 11.18 -8.56
N VAL A 38 -2.31 10.10 -9.13
CA VAL A 38 -2.97 9.01 -8.39
C VAL A 38 -1.92 8.20 -7.64
N ALA A 39 -0.81 7.83 -8.30
CA ALA A 39 0.29 7.12 -7.68
C ALA A 39 0.91 7.93 -6.52
N ALA A 40 1.09 9.24 -6.71
CA ALA A 40 1.58 10.13 -5.64
C ALA A 40 0.61 10.20 -4.45
N GLY A 41 -0.69 10.30 -4.71
CA GLY A 41 -1.72 10.28 -3.66
C GLY A 41 -1.76 8.95 -2.89
N ALA A 42 -1.62 7.83 -3.59
CA ALA A 42 -1.48 6.51 -2.97
C ALA A 42 -0.23 6.44 -2.08
N GLY A 43 0.93 6.89 -2.58
CA GLY A 43 2.17 6.94 -1.80
C GLY A 43 2.05 7.78 -0.53
N ALA A 44 1.40 8.95 -0.60
CA ALA A 44 1.16 9.80 0.55
C ALA A 44 0.28 9.11 1.62
N ARG A 45 -0.76 8.38 1.19
CA ARG A 45 -1.61 7.59 2.09
C ARG A 45 -0.81 6.50 2.79
N VAL A 46 -0.05 5.70 2.03
CA VAL A 46 0.74 4.60 2.57
C VAL A 46 1.83 5.10 3.53
N ALA A 47 2.45 6.24 3.24
CA ALA A 47 3.37 6.89 4.18
C ALA A 47 2.70 7.27 5.51
N ALA A 48 1.46 7.78 5.47
CA ALA A 48 0.69 8.08 6.67
C ALA A 48 0.32 6.80 7.45
N THR A 49 0.01 5.71 6.75
CA THR A 49 -0.21 4.38 7.33
C THR A 49 1.03 3.88 8.07
N ILE A 50 2.20 3.92 7.43
CA ILE A 50 3.48 3.52 8.04
C ILE A 50 3.69 4.29 9.33
N ASN A 51 3.51 5.62 9.32
CA ASN A 51 3.68 6.43 10.51
C ASN A 51 2.70 6.00 11.63
N ARG A 52 1.42 5.78 11.30
CA ARG A 52 0.39 5.34 12.25
C ARG A 52 0.72 3.99 12.88
N ASP A 53 1.19 3.04 12.09
CA ASP A 53 1.52 1.70 12.54
C ASP A 53 2.77 1.69 13.42
N LEU A 54 3.78 2.49 13.08
CA LEU A 54 5.01 2.62 13.87
C LEU A 54 4.79 3.24 15.25
N ILE A 55 3.85 4.18 15.37
CA ILE A 55 3.51 4.80 16.67
C ILE A 55 2.49 3.98 17.46
N GLY A 56 2.07 2.81 16.96
CA GLY A 56 1.27 1.84 17.69
C GLY A 56 -0.19 2.25 17.92
N ILE A 57 -0.78 3.11 17.07
CA ILE A 57 -2.19 3.48 17.19
C ILE A 57 -3.05 2.23 16.89
N PRO A 58 -3.81 1.69 17.85
CA PRO A 58 -4.63 0.50 17.63
C PRO A 58 -5.74 0.78 16.61
N ARG A 59 -6.05 -0.20 15.76
CA ARG A 59 -7.22 -0.14 14.87
C ARG A 59 -8.50 -0.27 15.71
N HIS A 60 -9.43 0.67 15.57
CA HIS A 60 -10.82 0.52 16.01
C HIS A 60 -11.57 -0.45 15.10
#